data_AF-A0A2V8GEK9-F1
#
_entry.id   AF-A0A2V8GEK9-F1
#
_cell.length_a   1.000
_cell.length_b   1.000
_cell.length_c   1.000
_cell.angle_alpha   90.00
_cell.angle_beta   90.00
_cell.angle_gamma   90.00
#
_symmetry.space_group_name_H-M   'P 1'
#
loop_
_entity.id
_entity.type
_entity.pdbx_description
1 polymer ?
#
loop_
_entity_poly.entity_id
_entity_poly.type
_entity_poly.pdbx_seq_one_letter_code
_entity_poly.pdbx_strand_id
1 'polypeptide(L)'
;MLRKQFLETSRGRIAALLQRGGLTAEEMASQLDLTPTAIRAQLAGMERDGLVRRVGQKRGVTRPSQVFELTAEVEQLLSGLYVPMLSHLVRVFSTDLRSDQLKKVMRQAGKSLARDFQGARRPTTSLEARVTAANELMITQLGAVTHVVRKNGGFLIR
;
A
#
# COMPACT_ATOMS: atom_id res chain seq x y z
N MET A 1 -2.31 17.88 4.89
CA MET A 1 -2.13 18.25 6.30
C MET A 1 -1.72 17.05 7.16
N LEU A 2 -2.47 15.94 7.13
CA LEU A 2 -2.20 14.73 7.91
C LEU A 2 -0.82 14.08 7.66
N ARG A 3 -0.41 13.92 6.39
CA ARG A 3 0.93 13.38 6.05
C ARG A 3 2.06 14.23 6.63
N LYS A 4 1.92 15.57 6.58
CA LYS A 4 2.91 16.49 7.14
C LYS A 4 2.99 16.31 8.66
N GLN A 5 1.85 16.29 9.36
CA GLN A 5 1.79 16.05 10.80
C GLN A 5 2.40 14.70 11.21
N PHE A 6 2.13 13.63 10.44
CA PHE A 6 2.73 12.32 10.70
C PHE A 6 4.26 12.38 10.58
N LEU A 7 4.78 13.01 9.52
CA LEU A 7 6.22 13.12 9.26
C LEU A 7 6.97 13.95 10.32
N GLU A 8 6.30 14.80 11.09
CA GLU A 8 6.90 15.52 12.23
C GLU A 8 7.05 14.63 13.48
N THR A 9 6.34 13.51 13.57
CA THR A 9 6.47 12.58 14.71
C THR A 9 7.76 11.77 14.63
N SER A 10 8.27 11.27 15.75
CA SER A 10 9.47 10.40 15.76
C SER A 10 9.31 9.17 14.85
N ARG A 11 8.12 8.54 14.84
CA ARG A 11 7.82 7.42 13.94
C ARG A 11 7.79 7.83 12.48
N GLY A 12 7.21 8.99 12.16
CA GLY A 12 7.16 9.50 10.79
C GLY A 12 8.52 9.91 10.26
N ARG A 13 9.37 10.52 11.10
CA ARG A 13 10.77 10.82 10.75
C ARG A 13 11.57 9.56 10.43
N ILE A 14 11.41 8.50 11.23
CA ILE A 14 12.01 7.18 10.96
C ILE A 14 11.47 6.61 9.64
N ALA A 15 10.16 6.62 9.43
CA ALA A 15 9.54 6.12 8.21
C ALA A 15 9.97 6.89 6.94
N ALA A 16 10.24 8.20 7.07
CA ALA A 16 10.76 9.03 5.99
C ALA A 16 12.19 8.64 5.58
N LEU A 17 13.04 8.24 6.54
CA LEU A 17 14.37 7.72 6.25
C LEU A 17 14.29 6.36 5.55
N LEU A 18 13.44 5.46 6.05
CA LEU A 18 13.28 4.11 5.50
C LEU A 18 12.64 4.08 4.10
N GLN A 19 11.93 5.13 3.67
CA GLN A 19 11.48 5.30 2.27
C GLN A 19 12.62 5.35 1.26
N ARG A 20 13.85 5.66 1.71
CA ARG A 20 15.03 5.77 0.83
C ARG A 20 15.83 4.46 0.76
N GLY A 21 15.40 3.43 1.48
CA GLY A 21 16.08 2.14 1.57
C GLY A 21 16.30 1.69 3.01
N GLY A 22 16.70 0.43 3.17
CA GLY A 22 16.92 -0.17 4.48
C GLY A 22 18.07 0.46 5.26
N LEU A 23 17.82 0.75 6.54
CA LEU A 23 18.79 1.37 7.44
C LEU A 23 18.90 0.62 8.77
N THR A 24 20.05 0.75 9.40
CA THR A 24 20.30 0.32 10.77
C THR A 24 19.84 1.37 11.78
N ALA A 25 19.64 0.95 13.03
CA ALA A 25 19.29 1.87 14.12
C ALA A 25 20.37 2.95 14.33
N GLU A 26 21.64 2.60 14.11
CA GLU A 26 22.78 3.53 14.21
C GLU A 26 22.76 4.58 13.09
N GLU A 27 22.52 4.16 11.84
CA GLU A 27 22.42 5.09 10.70
C GLU A 27 21.23 6.06 10.88
N MET A 28 20.08 5.56 11.34
CA MET A 28 18.91 6.39 11.64
C MET A 28 19.17 7.36 12.81
N ALA A 29 19.83 6.90 13.87
CA ALA A 29 20.19 7.72 15.01
C ALA A 29 21.10 8.89 14.60
N SER A 30 22.13 8.62 13.80
CA SER A 30 23.03 9.64 13.28
C SER A 30 22.32 10.67 12.41
N GLN A 31 21.38 10.25 11.56
CA GLN A 31 20.66 11.16 10.66
C GLN A 31 19.58 11.99 11.37
N LEU A 32 19.02 11.50 12.48
CA LEU A 32 17.96 12.18 13.21
C LEU A 32 18.46 12.99 14.42
N ASP A 33 19.76 12.95 14.70
CA ASP A 33 20.39 13.48 15.91
C ASP A 33 19.74 12.92 17.19
N LEU A 34 19.60 11.59 17.22
CA LEU A 34 18.98 10.84 18.30
C LEU A 34 19.90 9.71 18.77
N THR A 35 19.59 9.10 19.91
CA THR A 35 20.36 7.94 20.39
C THR A 35 19.89 6.65 19.69
N PRO A 36 20.80 5.69 19.40
CA PRO A 36 20.40 4.38 18.87
C PRO A 36 19.40 3.65 19.77
N THR A 37 19.45 3.86 21.08
CA THR A 37 18.49 3.29 22.04
C THR A 37 17.08 3.83 21.83
N ALA A 38 16.93 5.14 21.63
CA ALA A 38 15.64 5.75 21.34
C ALA A 38 15.07 5.25 20.00
N ILE A 39 15.91 5.12 18.97
CA ILE A 39 15.51 4.56 17.67
C ILE A 39 15.05 3.11 17.82
N ARG A 40 15.81 2.25 18.53
CA ARG A 40 15.42 0.84 18.74
C ARG A 40 14.08 0.71 19.47
N ALA A 41 13.82 1.57 20.46
CA ALA A 41 12.53 1.59 21.16
C ALA A 41 11.36 1.93 20.21
N GLN A 42 11.55 2.91 19.32
CA GLN A 42 10.54 3.24 18.31
C GLN A 42 10.36 2.12 17.28
N LEU A 43 11.46 1.55 16.77
CA LEU A 43 11.42 0.44 15.82
C LEU A 43 10.71 -0.79 16.39
N ALA A 44 10.90 -1.12 17.67
CA ALA A 44 10.19 -2.23 18.31
C ALA A 44 8.67 -2.01 18.32
N GLY A 45 8.22 -0.76 18.53
CA GLY A 45 6.81 -0.39 18.41
C GLY A 45 6.32 -0.49 16.97
N MET A 46 7.06 0.08 16.03
CA MET A 46 6.72 0.08 14.60
C MET A 46 6.69 -1.34 14.02
N GLU A 47 7.58 -2.23 14.45
CA GLU A 47 7.63 -3.63 14.03
C GLU A 47 6.41 -4.40 14.56
N ARG A 48 6.05 -4.19 15.82
CA ARG A 48 4.82 -4.74 16.42
C ARG A 48 3.57 -4.27 15.67
N ASP A 49 3.54 -3.00 15.29
CA ASP A 49 2.43 -2.37 14.59
C ASP A 49 2.43 -2.70 13.06
N GLY A 50 3.35 -3.54 12.58
CA GLY A 50 3.42 -3.96 11.17
C GLY A 50 3.94 -2.90 10.20
N LEU A 51 4.55 -1.82 10.71
CA LEU A 51 5.02 -0.70 9.88
C LEU A 51 6.40 -0.93 9.28
N VAL A 52 7.25 -1.69 9.97
CA VAL A 52 8.62 -2.01 9.56
C VAL A 52 8.89 -3.50 9.71
N ARG A 53 9.86 -4.00 8.96
CA ARG A 53 10.34 -5.38 9.03
C ARG A 53 11.87 -5.44 9.06
N ARG A 54 12.39 -6.52 9.63
CA ARG A 54 13.81 -6.89 9.60
C ARG A 54 14.14 -7.60 8.29
N VAL A 55 15.18 -7.13 7.59
CA VAL A 55 15.52 -7.66 6.24
C VAL A 55 16.93 -8.23 6.12
N GLY A 56 17.79 -8.00 7.12
CA GLY A 56 19.14 -8.54 7.12
C GLY A 56 20.03 -7.90 8.16
N GLN A 57 21.33 -8.15 8.05
CA GLN A 57 22.32 -7.57 8.95
C GLN A 57 23.44 -6.93 8.12
N LYS A 58 23.92 -5.77 8.58
CA LYS A 58 25.08 -5.07 8.04
C LYS A 58 26.25 -5.26 9.00
N ARG A 59 27.47 -5.45 8.48
CA ARG A 59 28.67 -5.46 9.33
C ARG A 59 28.83 -4.09 9.99
N GLY A 60 28.73 -4.04 11.31
CA GLY A 60 29.10 -2.88 12.11
C GLY A 60 30.54 -2.96 12.60
N VAL A 61 31.01 -1.89 13.24
CA VAL A 61 32.40 -1.74 13.74
C VAL A 61 32.75 -2.80 14.78
N THR A 62 31.80 -3.15 15.66
CA THR A 62 32.02 -4.11 16.76
C THR A 62 31.14 -5.36 16.66
N ARG A 63 29.95 -5.24 16.07
CA ARG A 63 29.01 -6.36 15.86
C ARG A 63 28.08 -6.08 14.67
N PRO A 64 27.50 -7.12 14.04
CA PRO A 64 26.49 -6.92 13.00
C PRO A 64 25.30 -6.11 13.52
N SER A 65 24.86 -5.11 12.76
CA SER A 65 23.67 -4.30 13.03
C SER A 65 22.50 -4.77 12.20
N GLN A 66 21.32 -4.87 12.82
CA GLN A 66 20.07 -5.22 12.16
C GLN A 66 19.63 -4.11 11.19
N VAL A 67 19.30 -4.49 9.95
CA VAL A 67 18.72 -3.60 8.94
C VAL A 67 17.20 -3.72 8.98
N PHE A 68 16.54 -2.57 8.93
CA PHE A 68 15.08 -2.42 8.91
C PHE A 68 14.64 -1.76 7.60
N GLU A 69 13.46 -2.14 7.12
CA GLU A 69 12.76 -1.53 5.98
C GLU A 69 11.29 -1.29 6.33
N LEU A 70 10.62 -0.41 5.57
CA LEU A 70 9.16 -0.34 5.61
C LEU A 70 8.55 -1.65 5.10
N THR A 71 7.36 -1.97 5.59
CA THR A 71 6.53 -2.97 4.92
C THR A 71 5.99 -2.40 3.61
N ALA A 72 5.73 -3.27 2.63
CA ALA A 72 5.24 -2.86 1.31
C ALA A 72 3.93 -2.04 1.40
N GLU A 73 3.07 -2.40 2.36
CA GLU A 73 1.82 -1.69 2.64
C GLU A 73 2.08 -0.24 3.09
N VAL A 74 3.02 -0.03 4.02
CA VAL A 74 3.36 1.33 4.50
C VAL A 74 4.09 2.13 3.43
N GLU A 75 4.95 1.50 2.65
CA GLU A 75 5.63 2.17 1.54
C GLU A 75 4.64 2.67 0.48
N GLN A 76 3.60 1.88 0.18
CA GLN A 76 2.49 2.29 -0.68
C GLN A 76 1.70 3.46 -0.09
N LEU A 77 1.37 3.40 1.20
CA LEU A 77 0.63 4.46 1.89
C LEU A 77 1.41 5.79 1.94
N LEU A 78 2.73 5.74 2.10
CA LEU A 78 3.56 6.93 2.19
C LEU A 78 3.97 7.51 0.83
N SER A 79 3.92 6.70 -0.23
CA SER A 79 4.23 7.15 -1.58
C SER A 79 3.07 7.94 -2.18
N GLY A 80 3.13 9.26 -2.03
CA GLY A 80 2.22 10.20 -2.68
C GLY A 80 2.33 10.24 -4.21
N LEU A 81 3.24 9.47 -4.84
CA LEU A 81 3.45 9.47 -6.28
C LEU A 81 2.57 8.46 -7.03
N TYR A 82 2.11 7.39 -6.38
CA TYR A 82 1.36 6.33 -7.06
C TYR A 82 0.06 6.84 -7.67
N VAL A 83 -0.75 7.59 -6.91
CA VAL A 83 -2.03 8.10 -7.39
C VAL A 83 -1.85 9.14 -8.52
N PRO A 84 -0.99 10.17 -8.40
CA PRO A 84 -0.72 11.09 -9.50
C PRO A 84 -0.16 10.39 -10.75
N MET A 85 0.80 9.48 -10.59
CA MET A 85 1.41 8.76 -11.71
C MET A 85 0.38 7.90 -12.44
N LEU A 86 -0.41 7.11 -11.71
CA LEU A 86 -1.47 6.29 -12.31
C LEU A 86 -2.52 7.17 -13.01
N SER A 87 -2.90 8.30 -12.40
CA SER A 87 -3.84 9.26 -12.99
C SER A 87 -3.31 9.85 -14.30
N HIS A 88 -2.01 10.18 -14.36
CA HIS A 88 -1.37 10.63 -15.59
C HIS A 88 -1.35 9.55 -16.66
N LEU A 89 -0.99 8.31 -16.31
CA LEU A 89 -0.99 7.19 -17.26
C LEU A 89 -2.39 6.93 -17.83
N VAL A 90 -3.42 6.89 -16.97
CA VAL A 90 -4.81 6.71 -17.42
C VAL A 90 -5.26 7.85 -18.32
N ARG A 91 -4.85 9.09 -18.02
CA ARG A 91 -5.17 10.25 -18.86
C ARG A 91 -4.54 10.15 -20.25
N VAL A 92 -3.26 9.79 -20.32
CA VAL A 92 -2.55 9.56 -21.59
C VAL A 92 -3.26 8.47 -22.39
N PHE A 93 -3.55 7.32 -21.77
CA PHE A 93 -4.30 6.25 -22.43
C PHE A 93 -5.68 6.68 -22.91
N SER A 94 -6.39 7.52 -22.15
CA SER A 94 -7.71 8.01 -22.55
C SER A 94 -7.67 9.02 -23.71
N THR A 95 -6.53 9.65 -23.93
CA THR A 95 -6.31 10.64 -24.99
C THR A 95 -5.86 9.94 -26.28
N ASP A 96 -4.94 8.98 -26.16
CA ASP A 96 -4.26 8.38 -27.30
C ASP A 96 -4.95 7.10 -27.83
N LEU A 97 -5.73 6.42 -26.99
CA LEU A 97 -6.43 5.20 -27.39
C LEU A 97 -7.86 5.51 -27.82
N ARG A 98 -8.32 4.78 -28.84
CA ARG A 98 -9.74 4.74 -29.16
C ARG A 98 -10.54 4.13 -27.99
N SER A 99 -11.80 4.52 -27.86
CA SER A 99 -12.65 4.12 -26.73
C SER A 99 -12.82 2.59 -26.59
N ASP A 100 -12.82 1.85 -27.69
CA ASP A 100 -12.89 0.38 -27.73
C ASP A 100 -11.61 -0.26 -27.18
N GLN A 101 -10.45 0.29 -27.55
CA GLN A 101 -9.14 -0.15 -27.07
C GLN A 101 -8.96 0.15 -25.59
N LEU A 102 -9.32 1.35 -25.13
CA LEU A 102 -9.27 1.71 -23.72
C LEU A 102 -10.16 0.76 -22.88
N LYS A 103 -11.40 0.51 -23.32
CA LYS A 103 -12.30 -0.46 -22.66
C LYS A 103 -11.69 -1.85 -22.61
N LYS A 104 -11.01 -2.30 -23.67
CA LYS A 104 -10.34 -3.61 -23.71
C LYS A 104 -9.22 -3.69 -22.67
N VAL A 105 -8.36 -2.67 -22.60
CA VAL A 105 -7.26 -2.59 -21.61
C VAL A 105 -7.81 -2.59 -20.19
N MET A 106 -8.80 -1.75 -19.89
CA MET A 106 -9.41 -1.69 -18.56
C MET A 106 -10.06 -3.02 -18.15
N ARG A 107 -10.72 -3.72 -19.08
CA ARG A 107 -11.26 -5.06 -18.82
C ARG A 107 -10.16 -6.09 -18.56
N GLN A 108 -9.04 -6.03 -19.27
CA GLN A 108 -7.91 -6.92 -19.05
C GLN A 108 -7.26 -6.67 -17.70
N ALA A 109 -7.06 -5.40 -17.32
CA ALA A 109 -6.55 -5.03 -16.00
C ALA A 109 -7.45 -5.58 -14.88
N GLY A 110 -8.77 -5.37 -14.96
CA GLY A 110 -9.72 -5.91 -13.99
C GLY A 110 -9.71 -7.46 -13.91
N LYS A 111 -9.62 -8.15 -15.06
CA LYS A 111 -9.49 -9.61 -15.10
C LYS A 111 -8.17 -10.10 -14.52
N SER A 112 -7.08 -9.35 -14.70
CA SER A 112 -5.79 -9.68 -14.11
C SER A 112 -5.84 -9.53 -12.60
N LEU A 113 -6.33 -8.38 -12.13
CA LEU A 113 -6.50 -8.11 -10.70
C LEU A 113 -7.37 -9.16 -10.01
N ALA A 114 -8.48 -9.55 -10.64
CA ALA A 114 -9.35 -10.60 -10.10
C ALA A 114 -8.70 -12.00 -10.04
N ARG A 115 -7.62 -12.24 -10.81
CA ARG A 115 -6.86 -13.49 -10.74
C ARG A 115 -5.92 -13.52 -9.55
N ASP A 116 -5.43 -12.38 -9.10
CA ASP A 116 -4.55 -12.30 -7.93
C ASP A 116 -5.32 -12.63 -6.63
N PHE A 117 -6.66 -12.49 -6.66
CA PHE A 117 -7.56 -12.81 -5.55
C PHE A 117 -8.25 -14.18 -5.65
N GLN A 118 -7.68 -15.14 -6.38
CA GLN A 118 -8.28 -16.45 -6.67
C GLN A 118 -8.68 -17.31 -5.46
N GLY A 119 -8.33 -16.93 -4.22
CA GLY A 119 -8.79 -17.57 -2.98
C GLY A 119 -10.13 -17.08 -2.42
N ALA A 120 -10.69 -15.98 -2.95
CA ALA A 120 -11.97 -15.46 -2.46
C ALA A 120 -13.15 -16.33 -2.92
N ARG A 121 -14.00 -16.73 -1.97
CA ARG A 121 -15.24 -17.48 -2.24
C ARG A 121 -16.03 -16.79 -3.35
N ARG A 122 -16.30 -17.49 -4.45
CA ARG A 122 -17.27 -17.07 -5.47
C ARG A 122 -18.59 -17.75 -5.17
N PRO A 123 -19.59 -17.04 -4.63
CA PRO A 123 -20.91 -17.64 -4.44
C PRO A 123 -21.50 -18.05 -5.79
N THR A 124 -21.88 -19.32 -5.93
CA THR A 124 -22.52 -19.85 -7.15
C THR A 124 -24.02 -19.61 -7.18
N THR A 125 -24.59 -19.05 -6.11
CA THR A 125 -26.03 -19.08 -5.81
C THR A 125 -26.84 -17.99 -6.52
N SER A 126 -26.41 -16.72 -6.50
CA SER A 126 -27.17 -15.62 -7.12
C SER A 126 -26.29 -14.46 -7.60
N LEU A 127 -26.81 -13.63 -8.53
CA LEU A 127 -26.12 -12.42 -8.98
C LEU A 127 -25.85 -11.46 -7.81
N GLU A 128 -26.84 -11.27 -6.93
CA GLU A 128 -26.70 -10.45 -5.73
C GLU A 128 -25.58 -10.94 -4.84
N ALA A 129 -25.54 -12.24 -4.53
CA ALA A 129 -24.49 -12.82 -3.70
C ALA A 129 -23.09 -12.62 -4.32
N ARG A 130 -22.98 -12.76 -5.65
CA ARG A 130 -21.72 -12.49 -6.36
C ARG A 130 -21.31 -11.03 -6.29
N VAL A 131 -22.24 -10.09 -6.42
CA VAL A 131 -21.96 -8.64 -6.37
C VAL A 131 -21.56 -8.22 -4.95
N THR A 132 -22.26 -8.74 -3.93
CA THR A 132 -21.91 -8.50 -2.52
C THR A 132 -20.51 -9.03 -2.20
N ALA A 133 -20.19 -10.27 -2.58
CA ALA A 133 -18.87 -10.84 -2.37
C ALA A 133 -17.77 -10.06 -3.12
N ALA A 134 -18.06 -9.55 -4.33
CA ALA A 134 -17.12 -8.69 -5.05
C ALA A 134 -16.88 -7.35 -4.32
N ASN A 135 -17.94 -6.73 -3.77
CA ASN A 135 -17.82 -5.50 -3.00
C ASN A 135 -17.00 -5.72 -1.71
N GLU A 136 -17.26 -6.80 -0.98
CA GLU A 136 -16.49 -7.17 0.22
C GLU A 136 -15.01 -7.39 -0.10
N LEU A 137 -14.70 -8.04 -1.22
CA LEU A 137 -13.33 -8.22 -1.69
C LEU A 137 -12.67 -6.87 -1.99
N MET A 138 -13.37 -5.96 -2.69
CA MET A 138 -12.85 -4.63 -2.97
C MET A 138 -12.57 -3.83 -1.69
N ILE A 139 -13.45 -3.90 -0.69
CA ILE A 139 -13.24 -3.23 0.60
C ILE A 139 -12.03 -3.84 1.33
N THR A 140 -12.02 -5.16 1.48
CA THR A 140 -11.05 -5.86 2.35
C THR A 140 -9.66 -5.99 1.75
N GLN A 141 -9.56 -6.16 0.43
CA GLN A 141 -8.28 -6.42 -0.26
C GLN A 141 -7.74 -5.20 -0.99
N LEU A 142 -8.61 -4.29 -1.43
CA LEU A 142 -8.22 -3.10 -2.21
C LEU A 142 -8.42 -1.79 -1.46
N GLY A 143 -8.95 -1.83 -0.23
CA GLY A 143 -9.24 -0.62 0.55
C GLY A 143 -10.29 0.28 -0.09
N ALA A 144 -11.16 -0.28 -0.95
CA ALA A 144 -12.19 0.49 -1.61
C ALA A 144 -13.25 0.95 -0.60
N VAL A 145 -13.79 2.15 -0.82
CA VAL A 145 -14.93 2.66 -0.04
C VAL A 145 -16.15 2.61 -0.93
N THR A 146 -16.76 1.42 -1.02
CA THR A 146 -17.86 1.14 -1.96
C THR A 146 -19.05 0.43 -1.30
N HIS A 147 -20.21 0.55 -1.92
CA HIS A 147 -21.45 -0.12 -1.52
C HIS A 147 -22.24 -0.61 -2.74
N VAL A 148 -23.10 -1.61 -2.52
CA VAL A 148 -23.95 -2.19 -3.56
C VAL A 148 -25.30 -1.46 -3.62
N VAL A 149 -25.69 -1.00 -4.80
CA VAL A 149 -26.97 -0.33 -5.07
C VAL A 149 -27.73 -1.09 -6.14
N ARG A 150 -29.02 -1.40 -5.91
CA ARG A 150 -29.91 -1.94 -6.94
C ARG A 150 -30.42 -0.80 -7.84
N LYS A 151 -30.25 -0.94 -9.16
CA LYS A 151 -30.72 0.05 -10.14
C LYS A 151 -31.13 -0.63 -11.45
N ASN A 152 -32.31 -0.28 -11.97
CA ASN A 152 -32.84 -0.76 -13.26
C ASN A 152 -32.80 -2.30 -13.42
N GLY A 153 -33.19 -3.05 -12.37
CA GLY A 153 -33.16 -4.52 -12.40
C GLY A 153 -31.76 -5.14 -12.31
N GLY A 154 -30.71 -4.34 -12.15
CA GLY A 154 -29.33 -4.77 -11.94
C GLY A 154 -28.72 -4.24 -10.65
N PHE A 155 -27.41 -4.41 -10.52
CA PHE A 155 -26.62 -3.97 -9.37
C PHE A 155 -25.48 -3.06 -9.82
N LEU A 156 -25.15 -2.07 -8.99
CA LEU A 156 -24.02 -1.16 -9.14
C LEU A 156 -23.16 -1.20 -7.88
N ILE A 157 -21.85 -1.20 -8.04
CA ILE A 157 -20.89 -0.98 -6.95
C ILE A 157 -20.43 0.48 -7.08
N ARG A 158 -20.69 1.30 -6.05
CA ARG A 158 -20.35 2.73 -6.02
C ARG A 158 -19.54 3.08 -4.78
#